data_AF-A0A178DAR8-F1
#
_entry.id   AF-A0A178DAR8-F1
#
_cell.length_a   1.000
_cell.length_b   1.000
_cell.length_c   1.000
_cell.angle_alpha   90.00
_cell.angle_beta   90.00
_cell.angle_gamma   90.00
#
_symmetry.space_group_name_H-M   'P 1'
#
loop_
_entity.id
_entity.type
_entity.pdbx_description
1 polymer ?
#
loop_
_entity_poly.entity_id
_entity_poly.type
_entity_poly.pdbx_seq_one_letter_code
_entity_poly.pdbx_strand_id
1 'polypeptide(L)'
;MSTHKVSAVTIDEYEFPTGGHARGYLLSIALMILSARRRFIEPGSVLHDQLIARSATASKYAKPTQDVLFYFLYGAHSIEAVHFALTKLRKHNVKAFSLPWFQWIIAVFVGGVNAKKHFDAVVEKKELKTIKEI
;
A
#
# COMPACT_ATOMS: atom_id res chain seq x y z
N MET A 1 23.12 -26.61 -15.58
CA MET A 1 21.79 -26.50 -14.97
C MET A 1 21.04 -25.37 -15.66
N SER A 2 20.17 -25.70 -16.62
CA SER A 2 19.26 -24.73 -17.22
C SER A 2 18.22 -24.35 -16.18
N THR A 3 18.33 -23.13 -15.63
CA THR A 3 17.25 -22.52 -14.86
C THR A 3 16.08 -22.34 -15.80
N HIS A 4 15.13 -23.27 -15.81
CA HIS A 4 13.83 -23.02 -16.40
C HIS A 4 13.28 -21.80 -15.65
N LYS A 5 13.22 -20.64 -16.32
CA LYS A 5 12.35 -19.54 -15.88
C LYS A 5 10.96 -20.17 -15.87
N VAL A 6 10.47 -20.53 -14.69
CA VAL A 6 9.06 -20.84 -14.49
C VAL A 6 8.32 -19.69 -15.15
N SER A 7 7.51 -20.00 -16.16
CA SER A 7 6.64 -19.01 -16.80
C SER A 7 5.90 -18.30 -15.69
N ALA A 8 5.84 -16.96 -15.75
CA ALA A 8 5.28 -16.17 -14.65
C ALA A 8 3.92 -16.74 -14.23
N VAL A 9 3.82 -17.14 -12.95
CA VAL A 9 2.61 -17.76 -12.43
C VAL A 9 1.45 -16.78 -12.54
N THR A 10 0.30 -17.27 -13.02
CA THR A 10 -0.92 -16.48 -13.13
C THR A 10 -1.51 -16.22 -11.74
N ILE A 11 -1.75 -14.96 -11.42
CA ILE A 11 -2.50 -14.54 -10.23
C ILE A 11 -3.92 -14.14 -10.65
N ASP A 12 -4.90 -14.89 -10.16
CA ASP A 12 -6.33 -14.80 -10.48
C ASP A 12 -7.20 -14.49 -9.26
N GLU A 13 -6.59 -14.45 -8.07
CA GLU A 13 -7.26 -14.19 -6.81
C GLU A 13 -6.53 -13.11 -6.01
N TYR A 14 -7.26 -12.53 -5.06
CA TYR A 14 -6.71 -11.62 -4.07
C TYR A 14 -6.60 -12.32 -2.72
N GLU A 15 -5.40 -12.35 -2.15
CA GLU A 15 -5.19 -12.78 -0.78
C GLU A 15 -5.18 -11.53 0.14
N PHE A 16 -5.82 -11.61 1.31
CA PHE A 16 -5.75 -10.52 2.29
C PHE A 16 -4.38 -10.49 2.99
N PRO A 17 -3.82 -9.30 3.28
CA PRO A 17 -2.55 -9.20 3.98
C PRO A 17 -2.69 -9.75 5.40
N THR A 18 -1.73 -10.57 5.82
CA THR A 18 -1.65 -11.10 7.18
C THR A 18 -0.32 -10.72 7.84
N GLY A 19 -0.25 -10.85 9.17
CA GLY A 19 0.98 -10.63 9.94
C GLY A 19 1.62 -9.25 9.75
N GLY A 20 2.90 -9.23 9.37
CA GLY A 20 3.68 -7.99 9.20
C GLY A 20 3.15 -7.08 8.10
N HIS A 21 2.61 -7.63 7.02
CA HIS A 21 2.03 -6.84 5.92
C HIS A 21 0.77 -6.11 6.38
N ALA A 22 -0.09 -6.75 7.17
CA ALA A 22 -1.31 -6.15 7.70
C ALA A 22 -1.01 -4.91 8.56
N ARG A 23 0.01 -4.99 9.43
CA ARG A 23 0.44 -3.83 10.25
C ARG A 23 0.90 -2.64 9.38
N GLY A 24 1.66 -2.92 8.33
CA GLY A 24 2.10 -1.90 7.38
C GLY A 24 0.93 -1.21 6.68
N TYR A 25 -0.07 -1.97 6.24
CA TYR A 25 -1.28 -1.43 5.63
C TYR A 25 -2.06 -0.55 6.61
N LEU A 26 -2.28 -1.03 7.83
CA LEU A 26 -3.03 -0.29 8.85
C LEU A 26 -2.36 1.04 9.19
N LEU A 27 -1.03 1.05 9.31
CA LEU A 27 -0.28 2.29 9.54
C LEU A 27 -0.43 3.27 8.37
N SER A 28 -0.26 2.80 7.13
CA SER A 28 -0.42 3.64 5.95
C SER A 28 -1.85 4.19 5.82
N ILE A 29 -2.87 3.35 6.05
CA ILE A 29 -4.28 3.76 6.06
C ILE A 29 -4.53 4.84 7.12
N ALA A 30 -4.03 4.64 8.34
CA ALA A 30 -4.19 5.60 9.42
C ALA A 30 -3.53 6.95 9.05
N LEU A 31 -2.31 6.93 8.53
CA LEU A 31 -1.60 8.14 8.10
C LEU A 31 -2.32 8.85 6.96
N MET A 32 -2.84 8.11 5.98
CA MET A 32 -3.63 8.69 4.88
C MET A 32 -4.88 9.40 5.41
N ILE A 33 -5.65 8.73 6.29
CA ILE A 33 -6.85 9.31 6.92
C ILE A 33 -6.50 10.57 7.73
N LEU A 34 -5.44 10.51 8.53
CA LEU A 34 -4.97 11.66 9.33
C LEU A 34 -4.50 12.82 8.44
N SER A 35 -3.83 12.52 7.32
CA SER A 35 -3.36 13.54 6.38
C SER A 35 -4.51 14.18 5.58
N ALA A 36 -5.56 13.43 5.27
CA ALA A 36 -6.67 13.90 4.44
C ALA A 36 -7.69 14.75 5.22
N ARG A 37 -7.67 14.72 6.55
CA ARG A 37 -8.65 15.40 7.40
C ARG A 37 -8.00 16.48 8.26
N ARG A 38 -8.12 17.73 7.80
CA ARG A 38 -7.60 18.92 8.51
C ARG A 38 -8.14 19.08 9.93
N ARG A 39 -9.38 18.62 10.17
CA ARG A 39 -10.01 18.61 11.50
C ARG A 39 -9.14 17.97 12.59
N PHE A 40 -8.24 17.03 12.27
CA PHE A 40 -7.38 16.41 13.28
C PHE A 40 -6.22 17.30 13.76
N ILE A 41 -5.87 18.36 13.04
CA ILE A 41 -4.81 19.29 13.45
C ILE A 41 -5.35 20.66 13.85
N GLU A 42 -6.67 20.86 13.77
CA GLU A 42 -7.33 22.10 14.16
C GLU A 42 -7.61 22.14 15.67
N PRO A 43 -7.67 23.35 16.27
CA PRO A 43 -8.04 23.53 17.67
C PRO A 43 -9.37 22.85 18.03
N GLY A 44 -9.42 22.20 19.19
CA GLY A 44 -10.60 21.41 19.62
C GLY A 44 -10.55 19.95 19.17
N SER A 45 -9.51 19.53 18.47
CA SER A 45 -9.23 18.12 18.20
C SER A 45 -8.28 17.54 19.24
N VAL A 46 -8.47 16.26 19.58
CA VAL A 46 -7.64 15.58 20.59
C VAL A 46 -6.15 15.64 20.22
N LEU A 47 -5.82 15.45 18.94
CA LEU A 47 -4.45 15.47 18.45
C LEU A 47 -3.85 16.88 18.50
N HIS A 48 -4.64 17.92 18.20
CA HIS A 48 -4.17 19.28 18.39
C HIS A 48 -3.95 19.60 19.88
N ASP A 49 -4.97 19.40 20.70
CA ASP A 49 -4.98 19.91 22.07
C ASP A 49 -4.01 19.15 23.00
N GLN A 50 -3.77 17.86 22.74
CA GLN A 50 -2.86 17.05 23.55
C GLN A 50 -1.42 17.01 23.04
N LEU A 51 -1.18 17.23 21.74
CA LEU A 51 0.15 17.08 21.15
C LEU A 51 0.64 18.36 20.49
N ILE A 52 -0.13 18.93 19.55
CA ILE A 52 0.31 20.08 18.75
C ILE A 52 0.41 21.34 19.62
N ALA A 53 -0.63 21.65 20.38
CA ALA A 53 -0.72 22.87 21.19
C ALA A 53 0.35 22.94 22.29
N ARG A 54 0.95 21.80 22.67
CA ARG A 54 2.00 21.72 23.69
C ARG A 54 3.38 22.11 23.17
N SER A 55 3.54 22.38 21.87
CA SER A 55 4.81 22.74 21.26
C SER A 55 4.64 23.81 20.19
N ALA A 56 5.32 24.95 20.38
CA ALA A 56 5.33 26.04 19.39
C ALA A 56 5.81 25.55 18.01
N THR A 57 6.78 24.63 17.99
CA THR A 57 7.28 24.00 16.77
C THR A 57 6.19 23.12 16.13
N ALA A 58 5.52 22.27 16.90
CA ALA A 58 4.46 21.41 16.37
C ALA A 58 3.31 22.26 15.79
N SER A 59 2.86 23.30 16.49
CA SER A 59 1.83 24.23 15.98
C SER A 59 2.24 24.91 14.68
N LYS A 60 3.50 25.35 14.58
CA LYS A 60 4.02 26.00 13.36
C LYS A 60 4.06 25.06 12.17
N TYR A 61 4.43 23.79 12.37
CA TYR A 61 4.66 22.85 11.28
C TYR A 61 3.51 21.85 11.03
N ALA A 62 2.49 21.78 11.88
CA ALA A 62 1.39 20.81 11.75
C ALA A 62 0.72 20.84 10.36
N LYS A 63 0.32 22.02 9.90
CA LYS A 63 -0.32 22.18 8.59
C LYS A 63 0.60 21.82 7.41
N PRO A 64 1.81 22.40 7.26
CA PRO A 64 2.68 22.04 6.14
C PRO A 64 3.10 20.57 6.19
N THR A 65 3.32 19.99 7.36
CA THR A 65 3.59 18.55 7.49
C THR A 65 2.40 17.71 7.04
N GLN A 66 1.18 18.08 7.42
CA GLN A 66 -0.03 17.37 6.97
C GLN A 66 -0.20 17.46 5.45
N ASP A 67 0.01 18.65 4.86
CA ASP A 67 -0.08 18.85 3.41
C ASP A 67 0.97 18.01 2.68
N VAL A 68 2.23 18.00 3.15
CA VAL A 68 3.31 17.16 2.60
C VAL A 68 2.97 15.68 2.71
N LEU A 69 2.49 15.22 3.87
CA LEU A 69 2.08 13.83 4.06
C LEU A 69 0.94 13.45 3.12
N PHE A 70 -0.04 14.32 2.93
CA PHE A 70 -1.15 14.08 2.01
C PHE A 70 -0.66 13.91 0.58
N TYR A 71 0.07 14.90 0.05
CA TYR A 71 0.56 14.83 -1.33
C TYR A 71 1.55 13.69 -1.55
N PHE A 72 2.41 13.40 -0.57
CA PHE A 72 3.32 12.27 -0.66
C PHE A 72 2.56 10.94 -0.64
N LEU A 73 1.70 10.69 0.35
CA LEU A 73 1.00 9.41 0.46
C LEU A 73 0.06 9.19 -0.73
N TYR A 74 -0.78 10.15 -1.07
CA TYR A 74 -1.73 9.98 -2.17
C TYR A 74 -1.04 10.04 -3.54
N GLY A 75 -0.10 10.97 -3.74
CA GLY A 75 0.61 11.11 -5.01
C GLY A 75 1.56 9.95 -5.27
N ALA A 76 2.47 9.66 -4.35
CA ALA A 76 3.43 8.57 -4.51
C ALA A 76 2.71 7.22 -4.61
N HIS A 77 1.71 6.94 -3.75
CA HIS A 77 1.01 5.66 -3.84
C HIS A 77 0.18 5.52 -5.13
N SER A 78 -0.34 6.62 -5.69
CA SER A 78 -0.98 6.58 -7.01
C SER A 78 0.02 6.19 -8.10
N ILE A 79 1.21 6.79 -8.11
CA ILE A 79 2.28 6.45 -9.04
C ILE A 79 2.71 4.99 -8.86
N GLU A 80 2.85 4.53 -7.61
CA GLU A 80 3.18 3.13 -7.30
C GLU A 80 2.11 2.16 -7.79
N ALA A 81 0.83 2.49 -7.61
CA ALA A 81 -0.29 1.66 -8.06
C ALA A 81 -0.34 1.54 -9.59
N VAL A 82 -0.15 2.64 -10.31
CA VAL A 82 -0.08 2.64 -11.79
C VAL A 82 1.13 1.85 -12.26
N HIS A 83 2.31 2.09 -11.69
CA HIS A 83 3.52 1.34 -12.03
C HIS A 83 3.33 -0.16 -11.78
N PHE A 84 2.74 -0.53 -10.65
CA PHE A 84 2.47 -1.92 -10.29
C PHE A 84 1.47 -2.59 -11.26
N ALA A 85 0.43 -1.87 -11.68
CA ALA A 85 -0.54 -2.36 -12.66
C ALA A 85 0.09 -2.64 -14.02
N LEU A 86 0.97 -1.73 -14.49
CA LEU A 86 1.64 -1.85 -15.79
C LEU A 86 2.77 -2.89 -15.80
N THR A 87 3.32 -3.21 -14.63
CA THR A 87 4.46 -4.13 -14.49
C THR A 87 4.04 -5.48 -13.90
N LYS A 88 3.83 -5.57 -12.58
CA LYS A 88 3.64 -6.84 -11.88
C LYS A 88 2.32 -7.52 -12.21
N LEU A 89 1.20 -6.77 -12.24
CA LEU A 89 -0.10 -7.35 -12.59
C LEU A 89 -0.07 -7.91 -14.01
N ARG A 90 0.49 -7.16 -14.96
CA ARG A 90 0.66 -7.62 -16.35
C ARG A 90 1.61 -8.83 -16.44
N LYS A 91 2.73 -8.82 -15.71
CA LYS A 91 3.70 -9.92 -15.69
C LYS A 91 3.07 -11.23 -15.20
N HIS A 92 2.19 -11.15 -14.20
CA HIS A 92 1.53 -12.31 -13.59
C HIS A 92 0.12 -12.56 -14.14
N ASN A 93 -0.15 -12.11 -15.37
CA ASN A 93 -1.40 -12.36 -16.11
C ASN A 93 -2.69 -12.01 -15.35
N VAL A 94 -2.64 -11.03 -14.44
CA VAL A 94 -3.84 -10.56 -13.73
C VAL A 94 -4.69 -9.78 -14.73
N LYS A 95 -5.88 -10.31 -15.04
CA LYS A 95 -6.78 -9.73 -16.04
C LYS A 95 -7.11 -8.28 -15.69
N ALA A 96 -6.75 -7.34 -16.56
CA ALA A 96 -7.06 -5.92 -16.37
C ALA A 96 -8.56 -5.71 -16.12
N PHE A 97 -8.90 -4.81 -15.19
CA PHE A 97 -10.28 -4.50 -14.77
C PHE A 97 -11.09 -5.69 -14.21
N SER A 98 -10.44 -6.81 -13.90
CA SER A 98 -11.08 -7.86 -13.11
C SER A 98 -11.19 -7.45 -11.64
N LEU A 99 -12.05 -8.13 -10.88
CA LEU A 99 -12.17 -7.90 -9.44
C LEU A 99 -10.80 -8.02 -8.70
N PRO A 100 -10.00 -9.09 -8.92
CA PRO A 100 -8.64 -9.20 -8.36
C PRO A 100 -7.73 -8.03 -8.75
N TRP A 101 -7.82 -7.55 -9.99
CA TRP A 101 -7.02 -6.42 -10.46
C TRP A 101 -7.31 -5.15 -9.67
N PHE A 102 -8.59 -4.83 -9.45
CA PHE A 102 -8.97 -3.70 -8.61
C PHE A 102 -8.55 -3.88 -7.16
N GLN A 103 -8.73 -5.08 -6.60
CA GLN A 103 -8.32 -5.36 -5.22
C GLN A 103 -6.82 -5.16 -5.02
N TRP A 104 -6.00 -5.64 -5.95
CA TRP A 104 -4.55 -5.46 -5.91
C TRP A 104 -4.11 -4.01 -6.12
N ILE A 105 -4.75 -3.27 -7.01
CA ILE A 105 -4.47 -1.83 -7.18
C ILE A 105 -4.83 -1.04 -5.94
N ILE A 106 -6.02 -1.27 -5.37
CA ILE A 106 -6.45 -0.61 -4.15
C ILE A 106 -5.46 -0.97 -3.04
N ALA A 107 -5.10 -2.25 -2.90
CA ALA A 107 -4.13 -2.70 -1.91
C ALA A 107 -2.78 -1.98 -2.04
N VAL A 108 -2.27 -1.77 -3.26
CA VAL A 108 -1.03 -1.00 -3.48
C VAL A 108 -1.24 0.49 -3.23
N PHE A 109 -2.38 1.06 -3.58
CA PHE A 109 -2.68 2.45 -3.29
C PHE A 109 -2.73 2.74 -1.78
N VAL A 110 -3.27 1.85 -0.94
CA VAL A 110 -3.28 2.06 0.51
C VAL A 110 -2.01 1.56 1.21
N GLY A 111 -1.47 0.41 0.78
CA GLY A 111 -0.34 -0.25 1.45
C GLY A 111 1.04 0.09 0.86
N GLY A 112 1.11 0.77 -0.29
CA GLY A 112 2.34 1.17 -0.97
C GLY A 112 3.32 0.02 -1.16
N VAL A 113 4.56 0.23 -0.71
CA VAL A 113 5.63 -0.79 -0.74
C VAL A 113 5.27 -2.07 0.01
N ASN A 114 4.53 -2.00 1.11
CA ASN A 114 4.16 -3.19 1.88
C ASN A 114 3.22 -4.10 1.08
N ALA A 115 2.36 -3.50 0.25
CA ALA A 115 1.48 -4.23 -0.65
C ALA A 115 2.20 -4.88 -1.82
N LYS A 116 3.22 -4.21 -2.38
CA LYS A 116 4.10 -4.80 -3.40
C LYS A 116 4.82 -6.04 -2.86
N LYS A 117 5.37 -5.96 -1.64
CA LYS A 117 6.02 -7.09 -0.97
C LYS A 117 5.03 -8.22 -0.66
N HIS A 118 3.81 -7.86 -0.26
CA HIS A 118 2.75 -8.84 -0.02
C HIS A 118 2.38 -9.58 -1.32
N PHE A 119 2.22 -8.88 -2.45
CA PHE A 119 2.00 -9.51 -3.74
C PHE A 119 3.14 -10.46 -4.12
N ASP A 120 4.40 -10.07 -3.89
CA ASP A 120 5.56 -10.93 -4.16
C ASP A 120 5.52 -12.21 -3.33
N ALA A 121 5.13 -12.13 -2.05
CA ALA A 121 4.97 -13.31 -1.20
C ALA A 121 3.85 -14.23 -1.70
N VAL A 122 2.75 -13.68 -2.23
CA VAL A 122 1.66 -14.47 -2.85
C VAL A 122 2.15 -15.18 -4.12
N VAL A 123 2.91 -14.48 -4.97
CA VAL A 123 3.52 -15.06 -6.16
C VAL A 123 4.47 -16.21 -5.79
N GLU A 124 5.39 -15.98 -4.86
CA GLU A 124 6.35 -16.99 -4.39
C GLU A 124 5.64 -18.21 -3.82
N LYS A 125 4.61 -18.00 -2.99
CA LYS A 125 3.79 -19.08 -2.44
C LYS A 125 3.12 -19.90 -3.55
N LYS A 126 2.64 -19.27 -4.62
CA LYS A 126 1.98 -19.97 -5.73
C LYS A 126 3.01 -20.70 -6.61
N GLU A 127 4.17 -20.10 -6.87
CA GLU A 127 5.30 -20.74 -7.56
C GLU A 127 5.79 -22.00 -6.84
N LEU A 128 5.97 -21.93 -5.51
CA LEU A 128 6.38 -23.08 -4.70
C LEU A 128 5.34 -24.21 -4.69
N LYS A 129 4.04 -23.90 -4.75
CA LYS A 129 2.99 -24.92 -4.86
C LYS A 129 3.06 -25.62 -6.21
N THR A 130 3.16 -24.87 -7.31
CA THR A 130 3.26 -25.45 -8.66
C THR A 130 4.49 -26.36 -8.81
N ILE A 131 5.64 -26.00 -8.22
CA ILE A 131 6.85 -26.85 -8.25
C ILE A 131 6.66 -28.16 -7.47
N LYS A 132 5.93 -28.15 -6.34
CA LYS A 132 5.69 -29.36 -5.53
C LYS A 132 4.67 -30.32 -6.13
N GLU A 133 3.84 -29.83 -7.04
CA GLU A 133 2.79 -30.60 -7.73
C GLU A 133 3.28 -31.26 -9.02
N ILE A 134 4.50 -30.93 -9.47
CA ILE A 134 5.22 -31.54 -10.60
C ILE A 134 6.11 -32.67 -10.08
#